data_AF-A0A2D5R4G0-F1
#
_entry.id   AF-A0A2D5R4G0-F1
#
_cell.length_a   1.000
_cell.length_b   1.000
_cell.length_c   1.000
_cell.angle_alpha   90.00
_cell.angle_beta   90.00
_cell.angle_gamma   90.00
#
_symmetry.space_group_name_H-M   'P 1'
#
loop_
_entity.id
_entity.type
_entity.pdbx_description
1 polymer ?
#
loop_
_entity_poly.entity_id
_entity_poly.type
_entity_poly.pdbx_seq_one_letter_code
_entity_poly.pdbx_strand_id
1 'polypeptide(L)'
;MANITQLITRTKAAVHYAVNLSEDADASEHSTMYWVSEPGLGKTSGIKQIARELDLKLVIVDLAQSEPTDICGTNWIKDNPDGTRSMTRLKPEWFPEEGTKGILFFDEVAQGEKASLNVVGQVIHELRAGPHKLPHGWVCVAASNGIKDKAGVQRLPSQLKDRFNFQYLEVDLESVIKYFRSIGADERICAYLRFRPEWVHRFNADADSCPTPRSWHRVSNVLKWGLDWEDMLECIAGEVGPAAAGDFAGFLKLYESCPDIDELIASPMAAEVPKDMGVMYAICAALATRMNDDNADNIIKFLNRLPQGEFAAFVIKDAYNRDKELKSNKAIRAWCLDNGHVLLV
;
A
#
# COMPACT_ATOMS: atom_id res chain seq x y z
N MET A 1 8.39 -12.33 8.15
CA MET A 1 7.74 -11.55 7.08
C MET A 1 6.53 -10.86 7.67
N ALA A 2 6.02 -9.79 7.05
CA ALA A 2 4.96 -8.97 7.63
C ALA A 2 4.08 -8.34 6.55
N ASN A 3 2.81 -8.09 6.87
CA ASN A 3 1.92 -7.37 5.97
C ASN A 3 2.20 -5.86 5.99
N ILE A 4 1.59 -5.12 5.06
CA ILE A 4 1.83 -3.69 4.91
C ILE A 4 1.43 -2.89 6.15
N THR A 5 0.36 -3.28 6.85
CA THR A 5 -0.10 -2.60 8.07
C THR A 5 0.92 -2.71 9.20
N GLN A 6 1.52 -3.89 9.37
CA GLN A 6 2.59 -4.12 10.34
C GLN A 6 3.86 -3.33 9.99
N LEU A 7 4.25 -3.31 8.70
CA LEU A 7 5.41 -2.54 8.24
C LEU A 7 5.23 -1.04 8.43
N ILE A 8 4.05 -0.51 8.11
CA ILE A 8 3.68 0.89 8.37
C ILE A 8 3.82 1.19 9.86
N THR A 9 3.28 0.33 10.73
CA THR A 9 3.32 0.52 12.18
C THR A 9 4.76 0.58 12.71
N ARG A 10 5.59 -0.40 12.33
CA ARG A 10 7.00 -0.48 12.76
C ARG A 10 7.82 0.72 12.25
N THR A 11 7.62 1.08 10.98
CA THR A 11 8.36 2.17 10.35
C THR A 11 7.93 3.52 10.91
N LYS A 12 6.64 3.71 11.17
CA LYS A 12 6.12 4.89 11.85
C LYS A 12 6.74 5.06 13.24
N ALA A 13 6.86 3.98 14.02
CA ALA A 13 7.51 4.03 15.33
C ALA A 13 9.00 4.42 15.22
N ALA A 14 9.74 3.82 14.28
CA ALA A 14 11.14 4.14 14.04
C ALA A 14 11.34 5.60 13.60
N VAL A 15 10.54 6.08 12.65
CA VAL A 15 10.54 7.47 12.17
C VAL A 15 10.20 8.42 13.30
N HIS A 16 9.12 8.17 14.04
CA HIS A 16 8.70 9.03 15.16
C HIS A 16 9.79 9.15 16.23
N TYR A 17 10.47 8.05 16.56
CA TYR A 17 11.61 8.08 17.48
C TYR A 17 12.73 8.97 16.93
N ALA A 18 13.19 8.67 15.71
CA ALA A 18 14.35 9.31 15.11
C ALA A 18 14.16 10.82 14.84
N VAL A 19 12.95 11.26 14.50
CA VAL A 19 12.62 12.68 14.27
C VAL A 19 12.65 13.51 15.57
N ASN A 20 12.53 12.86 16.72
CA ASN A 20 12.47 13.48 18.05
C ASN A 20 13.76 13.28 18.88
N LEU A 21 14.81 12.71 18.29
CA LEU A 21 16.14 12.69 18.90
C LEU A 21 16.65 14.12 19.12
N SER A 22 17.60 14.31 20.04
CA SER A 22 18.23 15.61 20.26
C SER A 22 19.13 16.01 19.07
N GLU A 23 19.46 17.29 18.95
CA GLU A 23 20.31 17.78 17.84
C GLU A 23 21.74 17.25 17.87
N ASP A 24 22.21 16.83 19.04
CA ASP A 24 23.51 16.23 19.28
C ASP A 24 23.52 14.71 19.14
N ALA A 25 22.37 14.08 18.86
CA ALA A 25 22.27 12.64 18.67
C ALA A 25 23.16 12.16 17.52
N ASP A 26 23.79 11.01 17.72
CA ASP A 26 24.66 10.42 16.71
C ASP A 26 23.83 9.75 15.61
N ALA A 27 24.32 9.78 14.38
CA ALA A 27 23.63 9.14 13.25
C ALA A 27 23.43 7.62 13.48
N SER A 28 24.27 6.97 14.28
CA SER A 28 24.11 5.56 14.67
C SER A 28 22.89 5.28 15.54
N GLU A 29 22.27 6.30 16.14
CA GLU A 29 21.01 6.16 16.89
C GLU A 29 19.79 5.99 15.95
N HIS A 30 19.97 6.22 14.64
CA HIS A 30 18.94 6.03 13.63
C HIS A 30 18.95 4.58 13.13
N SER A 31 17.79 3.91 13.23
CA SER A 31 17.56 2.63 12.55
C SER A 31 16.89 2.87 11.19
N THR A 32 17.65 2.75 10.11
CA THR A 32 17.12 2.98 8.76
C THR A 32 16.29 1.77 8.30
N MET A 33 14.98 1.96 8.22
CA MET A 33 14.04 0.94 7.78
C MET A 33 14.22 0.65 6.29
N TYR A 34 14.34 -0.63 5.92
CA TYR A 34 14.53 -1.06 4.53
C TYR A 34 13.44 -2.05 4.11
N TRP A 35 12.52 -1.63 3.25
CA TRP A 35 11.38 -2.44 2.82
C TRP A 35 11.71 -3.27 1.58
N VAL A 36 11.55 -4.59 1.68
CA VAL A 36 11.75 -5.53 0.56
C VAL A 36 10.41 -6.15 0.19
N SER A 37 10.04 -6.11 -1.08
CA SER A 37 8.80 -6.74 -1.56
C SER A 37 8.82 -6.96 -3.05
N GLU A 38 7.98 -7.87 -3.54
CA GLU A 38 7.63 -7.92 -4.97
C GLU A 38 7.00 -6.58 -5.44
N PRO A 39 7.08 -6.26 -6.74
CA PRO A 39 6.48 -5.04 -7.29
C PRO A 39 4.98 -4.95 -7.04
N GLY A 40 4.46 -3.72 -6.94
CA GLY A 40 3.01 -3.50 -6.86
C GLY A 40 2.38 -3.71 -5.47
N LEU A 41 3.16 -4.04 -4.44
CA LEU A 41 2.65 -4.21 -3.06
C LEU A 41 2.53 -2.91 -2.23
N GLY A 42 2.81 -1.75 -2.83
CA GLY A 42 2.49 -0.45 -2.20
C GLY A 42 3.56 0.14 -1.25
N LYS A 43 4.84 -0.23 -1.39
CA LYS A 43 5.96 0.32 -0.58
C LYS A 43 5.95 1.86 -0.52
N THR A 44 6.02 2.52 -1.68
CA THR A 44 5.99 3.99 -1.80
C THR A 44 4.71 4.60 -1.21
N SER A 45 3.55 3.97 -1.43
CA SER A 45 2.27 4.42 -0.86
C SER A 45 2.27 4.32 0.68
N GLY A 46 2.86 3.27 1.24
CA GLY A 46 3.02 3.10 2.69
C GLY A 46 3.89 4.19 3.30
N ILE A 47 5.01 4.56 2.66
CA ILE A 47 5.86 5.66 3.16
C ILE A 47 5.15 7.01 3.05
N LYS A 48 4.42 7.27 1.96
CA LYS A 48 3.55 8.46 1.82
C LYS A 48 2.49 8.54 2.92
N GLN A 49 1.90 7.40 3.30
CA GLN A 49 0.95 7.34 4.41
C GLN A 49 1.63 7.68 5.74
N ILE A 50 2.80 7.13 6.03
CA ILE A 50 3.55 7.43 7.26
C ILE A 50 3.87 8.93 7.36
N ALA A 51 4.38 9.52 6.28
CA ALA A 51 4.69 10.95 6.24
C ALA A 51 3.46 11.80 6.56
N ARG A 52 2.31 11.47 5.96
CA ARG A 52 1.03 12.16 6.22
C ARG A 52 0.55 12.00 7.66
N GLU A 53 0.59 10.78 8.20
CA GLU A 53 0.13 10.49 9.56
C GLU A 53 0.99 11.15 10.64
N LEU A 54 2.27 11.41 10.36
CA LEU A 54 3.20 12.07 11.27
C LEU A 54 3.37 13.57 10.98
N ASP A 55 2.65 14.13 10.01
CA ASP A 55 2.79 15.52 9.54
C ASP A 55 4.24 15.89 9.17
N LEU A 56 4.91 14.99 8.43
CA LEU A 56 6.28 15.14 7.99
C LEU A 56 6.36 15.46 6.50
N LYS A 57 7.37 16.25 6.11
CA LYS A 57 7.74 16.39 4.70
C LYS A 57 8.23 15.04 4.17
N LEU A 58 8.07 14.81 2.87
CA LEU A 58 8.55 13.62 2.20
C LEU A 58 9.33 14.01 0.95
N VAL A 59 10.60 13.60 0.91
CA VAL A 59 11.45 13.65 -0.28
C VAL A 59 11.64 12.23 -0.77
N ILE A 60 11.42 12.00 -2.06
CA ILE A 60 11.62 10.69 -2.69
C ILE A 60 12.78 10.80 -3.66
N VAL A 61 13.77 9.94 -3.50
CA VAL A 61 14.92 9.80 -4.41
C VAL A 61 14.87 8.38 -4.98
N ASP A 62 14.60 8.27 -6.28
CA ASP A 62 14.60 7.00 -7.01
C ASP A 62 16.03 6.68 -7.46
N LEU A 63 16.65 5.66 -6.85
CA LEU A 63 18.03 5.30 -7.14
C LEU A 63 18.23 4.69 -8.53
N ALA A 64 17.18 4.13 -9.15
CA ALA A 64 17.28 3.59 -10.49
C ALA A 64 17.44 4.70 -11.54
N GLN A 65 17.09 5.94 -11.19
CA GLN A 65 17.10 7.12 -12.06
C GLN A 65 18.11 8.18 -11.61
N SER A 66 18.90 7.93 -10.57
CA SER A 66 19.78 8.93 -9.96
C SER A 66 21.27 8.62 -10.19
N GLU A 67 22.02 9.64 -10.58
CA GLU A 67 23.49 9.62 -10.58
C GLU A 67 24.05 10.01 -9.20
N PRO A 68 25.32 9.69 -8.90
CA PRO A 68 25.95 10.06 -7.63
C PRO A 68 25.88 11.57 -7.32
N THR A 69 25.99 12.43 -8.34
CA THR A 69 25.92 13.90 -8.21
C THR A 69 24.52 14.40 -7.87
N ASP A 70 23.48 13.71 -8.33
CA ASP A 70 22.09 14.04 -7.98
C ASP A 70 21.82 13.79 -6.50
N ILE A 71 22.59 12.88 -5.89
CA ILE A 71 22.43 12.49 -4.49
C ILE A 71 23.37 13.29 -3.58
N CYS A 72 24.65 13.47 -3.93
CA CYS A 72 25.60 14.19 -3.05
C CYS A 72 25.80 15.68 -3.39
N GLY A 73 25.14 16.16 -4.45
CA GLY A 73 25.32 17.51 -4.96
C GLY A 73 26.46 17.63 -5.96
N THR A 74 26.38 18.70 -6.76
CA THR A 74 27.27 18.95 -7.90
C THR A 74 28.35 19.97 -7.55
N ASN A 75 29.55 19.78 -8.08
CA ASN A 75 30.63 20.75 -7.93
C ASN A 75 30.36 22.00 -8.78
N TRP A 76 30.60 23.17 -8.22
CA TRP A 76 30.44 24.46 -8.88
C TRP A 76 31.68 25.31 -8.67
N ILE A 77 32.05 26.08 -9.71
CA ILE A 77 33.17 27.00 -9.65
C ILE A 77 32.67 28.33 -9.11
N LYS A 78 33.29 28.79 -8.02
CA LYS A 78 33.02 30.08 -7.39
C LYS A 78 34.18 31.02 -7.67
N ASP A 79 33.88 32.17 -8.27
CA ASP A 79 34.83 33.28 -8.36
C ASP A 79 34.94 33.96 -6.98
N ASN A 80 36.17 34.11 -6.50
CA ASN A 80 36.46 34.74 -5.22
C ASN A 80 36.73 36.25 -5.39
N PRO A 81 36.52 37.08 -4.34
CA PRO A 81 36.76 38.53 -4.42
C PRO A 81 38.21 38.93 -4.79
N ASP A 82 39.17 38.04 -4.58
CA ASP A 82 40.60 38.24 -4.91
C ASP A 82 40.96 37.89 -6.37
N GLY A 83 39.97 37.53 -7.19
CA GLY A 83 40.16 37.14 -8.59
C GLY A 83 40.57 35.68 -8.78
N THR A 84 40.71 34.89 -7.71
CA THR A 84 40.95 33.44 -7.79
C THR A 84 39.64 32.66 -7.96
N ARG A 85 39.75 31.39 -8.35
CA ARG A 85 38.61 30.46 -8.44
C ARG A 85 38.75 29.35 -7.41
N SER A 86 37.65 29.05 -6.74
CA SER A 86 37.54 27.89 -5.84
C SER A 86 36.43 26.96 -6.30
N MET A 87 36.48 25.70 -5.87
CA MET A 87 35.41 24.74 -6.11
C MET A 87 34.60 24.58 -4.83
N THR A 88 33.28 24.70 -4.94
CA THR A 88 32.32 24.40 -3.88
C THR A 88 31.40 23.28 -4.34
N ARG A 89 30.79 22.54 -3.42
CA ARG A 89 29.77 21.55 -3.76
C ARG A 89 28.41 22.11 -3.38
N LEU A 90 27.53 22.25 -4.36
CA LEU A 90 26.17 22.73 -4.15
C LEU A 90 25.32 21.63 -3.50
N LYS A 91 24.23 22.02 -2.83
CA LYS A 91 23.22 21.07 -2.35
C LYS A 91 22.51 20.43 -3.55
N PRO A 92 22.12 19.15 -3.49
CA PRO A 92 21.25 18.57 -4.50
C PRO A 92 19.86 19.22 -4.47
N GLU A 93 19.12 19.14 -5.57
CA GLU A 93 17.80 19.79 -5.70
C GLU A 93 16.80 19.37 -4.62
N TRP A 94 16.83 18.09 -4.24
CA TRP A 94 15.94 17.52 -3.24
C TRP A 94 16.27 17.93 -1.80
N PHE A 95 17.41 18.58 -1.57
CA PHE A 95 17.94 18.80 -0.22
C PHE A 95 16.98 19.63 0.64
N PRO A 96 16.64 19.16 1.86
CA PRO A 96 15.68 19.85 2.70
C PRO A 96 16.05 21.27 3.13
N GLU A 97 15.02 22.08 3.37
CA GLU A 97 15.14 23.39 4.01
C GLU A 97 15.40 23.27 5.51
N GLU A 98 16.15 24.23 6.06
CA GLU A 98 16.46 24.29 7.49
C GLU A 98 15.18 24.48 8.32
N GLY A 99 15.13 23.88 9.52
CA GLY A 99 13.96 23.97 10.41
C GLY A 99 12.77 23.10 9.98
N THR A 100 12.88 22.34 8.89
CA THR A 100 11.87 21.36 8.49
C THR A 100 12.18 19.98 9.06
N LYS A 101 11.15 19.15 9.24
CA LYS A 101 11.27 17.73 9.62
C LYS A 101 10.66 16.85 8.53
N GLY A 102 11.26 15.70 8.27
CA GLY A 102 10.87 14.91 7.11
C GLY A 102 11.44 13.51 7.01
N ILE A 103 10.91 12.78 6.03
CA ILE A 103 11.44 11.50 5.59
C ILE A 103 12.16 11.72 4.26
N LEU A 104 13.43 11.32 4.21
CA LEU A 104 14.17 11.11 2.96
C LEU A 104 14.00 9.64 2.57
N PHE A 105 13.18 9.38 1.56
CA PHE A 105 12.86 8.04 1.09
C PHE A 105 13.66 7.67 -0.16
N PHE A 106 14.53 6.68 -0.02
CA PHE A 106 15.26 6.10 -1.13
C PHE A 106 14.46 4.92 -1.71
N ASP A 107 13.86 5.11 -2.88
CA ASP A 107 13.15 4.03 -3.59
C ASP A 107 14.08 3.30 -4.54
N GLU A 108 13.72 2.06 -4.87
CA GLU A 108 14.45 1.21 -5.81
C GLU A 108 15.96 1.05 -5.53
N VAL A 109 16.39 1.09 -4.26
CA VAL A 109 17.81 1.15 -3.87
C VAL A 109 18.67 0.09 -4.56
N ALA A 110 18.20 -1.16 -4.59
CA ALA A 110 18.95 -2.27 -5.18
C ALA A 110 19.03 -2.26 -6.72
N GLN A 111 18.36 -1.32 -7.40
CA GLN A 111 18.46 -1.11 -8.86
C GLN A 111 19.46 0.02 -9.20
N GLY A 112 19.86 0.84 -8.23
CA GLY A 112 20.85 1.91 -8.46
C GLY A 112 22.25 1.37 -8.72
N GLU A 113 23.06 2.11 -9.46
CA GLU A 113 24.44 1.73 -9.76
C GLU A 113 25.33 1.70 -8.51
N LYS A 114 26.47 0.99 -8.58
CA LYS A 114 27.40 0.85 -7.46
C LYS A 114 27.88 2.20 -6.91
N ALA A 115 28.08 3.19 -7.77
CA ALA A 115 28.48 4.53 -7.34
C ALA A 115 27.37 5.24 -6.55
N SER A 116 26.13 5.22 -7.03
CA SER A 116 24.96 5.78 -6.35
C SER A 116 24.69 5.07 -5.01
N LEU A 117 24.84 3.74 -4.97
CA LEU A 117 24.75 2.95 -3.73
C LEU A 117 25.77 3.38 -2.67
N ASN A 118 27.02 3.65 -3.07
CA ASN A 118 28.05 4.11 -2.12
C ASN A 118 27.69 5.47 -1.52
N VAL A 119 27.19 6.38 -2.36
CA VAL A 119 26.74 7.71 -1.91
C VAL A 119 25.55 7.60 -0.97
N VAL A 120 24.54 6.79 -1.31
CA VAL A 120 23.37 6.57 -0.44
C VAL A 120 23.78 5.93 0.89
N GLY A 121 24.75 5.01 0.86
CA GLY A 121 25.36 4.47 2.08
C GLY A 121 25.94 5.54 3.00
N GLN A 122 26.59 6.56 2.42
CA GLN A 122 27.08 7.70 3.18
C GLN A 122 25.91 8.52 3.75
N VAL A 123 24.91 8.85 2.93
CA VAL A 123 23.76 9.66 3.38
C VAL A 123 23.04 9.00 4.54
N ILE A 124 22.82 7.69 4.47
CA ILE A 124 22.15 6.92 5.53
C ILE A 124 23.00 6.88 6.80
N HIS A 125 24.31 6.69 6.67
CA HIS A 125 25.19 6.48 7.81
C HIS A 125 25.56 7.79 8.52
N GLU A 126 25.70 8.89 7.78
CA GLU A 126 26.17 10.18 8.28
C GLU A 126 25.07 11.25 8.33
N LEU A 127 23.85 10.94 7.85
CA LEU A 127 22.76 11.89 7.64
C LEU A 127 23.24 13.14 6.89
N ARG A 128 23.97 12.93 5.79
CA ARG A 128 24.69 13.99 5.07
C ARG A 128 24.79 13.70 3.57
N ALA A 129 24.51 14.69 2.74
CA ALA A 129 24.71 14.63 1.29
C ALA A 129 25.97 15.41 0.89
N GLY A 130 27.04 14.70 0.52
CA GLY A 130 28.33 15.36 0.26
C GLY A 130 28.80 16.11 1.51
N PRO A 131 29.12 17.42 1.46
CA PRO A 131 29.47 18.21 2.64
C PRO A 131 28.26 18.66 3.49
N HIS A 132 27.02 18.49 3.01
CA HIS A 132 25.84 19.13 3.60
C HIS A 132 25.10 18.20 4.55
N LYS A 133 25.12 18.48 5.86
CA LYS A 133 24.37 17.72 6.87
C LYS A 133 22.88 17.95 6.69
N LEU A 134 22.09 16.88 6.73
CA LEU A 134 20.64 16.98 6.72
C LEU A 134 20.18 17.80 7.95
N PRO A 135 19.15 18.64 7.81
CA PRO A 135 18.59 19.36 8.94
C PRO A 135 18.08 18.41 10.03
N HIS A 136 18.06 18.90 11.27
CA HIS A 136 17.51 18.14 12.40
C HIS A 136 16.07 17.67 12.13
N GLY A 137 15.75 16.44 12.54
CA GLY A 137 14.43 15.85 12.35
C GLY A 137 14.18 15.29 10.94
N TRP A 138 15.22 15.15 10.11
CA TRP A 138 15.17 14.36 8.89
C TRP A 138 15.68 12.94 9.10
N VAL A 139 14.94 11.97 8.56
CA VAL A 139 15.26 10.54 8.73
C VAL A 139 15.23 9.80 7.40
N CYS A 140 16.12 8.83 7.24
CA CYS A 140 16.19 8.01 6.05
C CYS A 140 15.27 6.79 6.16
N VAL A 141 14.56 6.48 5.08
CA VAL A 141 13.87 5.21 4.86
C VAL A 141 14.24 4.71 3.47
N ALA A 142 14.31 3.40 3.28
CA ALA A 142 14.71 2.82 2.00
C ALA A 142 13.79 1.67 1.59
N ALA A 143 13.73 1.40 0.28
CA ALA A 143 12.99 0.29 -0.26
C ALA A 143 13.68 -0.33 -1.49
N SER A 144 13.43 -1.61 -1.73
CA SER A 144 13.70 -2.21 -3.03
C SER A 144 12.73 -3.33 -3.37
N ASN A 145 12.80 -3.76 -4.63
CA ASN A 145 12.25 -5.04 -5.04
C ASN A 145 13.16 -6.17 -4.54
N GLY A 146 12.61 -7.39 -4.39
CA GLY A 146 13.38 -8.57 -4.03
C GLY A 146 14.30 -9.02 -5.17
N ILE A 147 15.39 -9.72 -4.81
CA ILE A 147 16.39 -10.20 -5.77
C ILE A 147 15.80 -11.22 -6.76
N LYS A 148 14.74 -11.91 -6.38
CA LYS A 148 14.07 -12.90 -7.23
C LYS A 148 13.12 -12.27 -8.26
N ASP A 149 12.84 -10.97 -8.14
CA ASP A 149 11.67 -10.36 -8.76
C ASP A 149 12.00 -9.66 -10.10
N LYS A 150 13.28 -9.62 -10.51
CA LYS A 150 13.74 -9.00 -11.77
C LYS A 150 15.14 -9.45 -12.20
N ALA A 151 15.40 -9.35 -13.51
CA ALA A 151 16.73 -9.04 -14.04
C ALA A 151 17.06 -7.56 -13.73
N GLY A 152 18.17 -7.29 -13.03
CA GLY A 152 18.62 -5.93 -12.71
C GLY A 152 18.61 -5.55 -11.22
N VAL A 153 18.02 -6.36 -10.33
CA VAL A 153 18.16 -6.17 -8.88
C VAL A 153 19.48 -6.79 -8.44
N GLN A 154 20.46 -5.96 -8.08
CA GLN A 154 21.74 -6.45 -7.59
C GLN A 154 21.69 -6.74 -6.09
N ARG A 155 22.54 -7.68 -5.64
CA ARG A 155 22.74 -7.89 -4.21
C ARG A 155 23.37 -6.64 -3.60
N LEU A 156 22.73 -6.10 -2.57
CA LEU A 156 23.34 -5.02 -1.80
C LEU A 156 24.73 -5.46 -1.28
N PRO A 157 25.76 -4.63 -1.44
CA PRO A 157 27.06 -4.83 -0.79
C PRO A 157 26.91 -5.02 0.72
N SER A 158 27.76 -5.86 1.33
CA SER A 158 27.68 -6.19 2.77
C SER A 158 27.76 -4.95 3.66
N GLN A 159 28.62 -3.99 3.31
CA GLN A 159 28.78 -2.73 4.04
C GLN A 159 27.52 -1.85 4.05
N LEU A 160 26.59 -2.05 3.11
CA LEU A 160 25.29 -1.36 3.12
C LEU A 160 24.25 -2.14 3.92
N LYS A 161 24.31 -3.48 3.91
CA LYS A 161 23.36 -4.32 4.65
C LYS A 161 23.40 -4.03 6.15
N ASP A 162 24.59 -3.85 6.71
CA ASP A 162 24.75 -3.59 8.15
C ASP A 162 24.19 -2.22 8.59
N ARG A 163 23.77 -1.37 7.63
CA ARG A 163 23.16 -0.06 7.88
C ARG A 163 21.63 -0.09 7.81
N PHE A 164 21.04 -1.25 7.51
CA PHE A 164 19.61 -1.39 7.24
C PHE A 164 18.91 -2.35 8.20
N ASN A 165 17.72 -1.94 8.63
CA ASN A 165 16.75 -2.80 9.27
C ASN A 165 15.80 -3.39 8.21
N PHE A 166 16.13 -4.59 7.72
CA PHE A 166 15.37 -5.25 6.66
C PHE A 166 13.98 -5.71 7.13
N GLN A 167 12.95 -5.22 6.45
CA GLN A 167 11.55 -5.62 6.63
C GLN A 167 11.01 -6.18 5.33
N TYR A 168 10.62 -7.46 5.35
CA TYR A 168 10.07 -8.16 4.18
C TYR A 168 8.55 -8.08 4.19
N LEU A 169 8.00 -7.44 3.16
CA LEU A 169 6.57 -7.27 2.93
C LEU A 169 6.03 -8.47 2.13
N GLU A 170 4.99 -9.09 2.67
CA GLU A 170 4.18 -10.07 1.97
C GLU A 170 2.81 -9.51 1.64
N VAL A 171 2.18 -10.07 0.61
CA VAL A 171 0.79 -9.75 0.34
C VAL A 171 -0.11 -10.37 1.39
N ASP A 172 -1.12 -9.60 1.77
CA ASP A 172 -2.14 -9.99 2.71
C ASP A 172 -3.47 -9.50 2.18
N LEU A 173 -4.42 -10.41 1.95
CA LEU A 173 -5.72 -10.11 1.38
C LEU A 173 -6.41 -8.99 2.16
N GLU A 174 -6.51 -9.12 3.49
CA GLU A 174 -7.23 -8.15 4.31
C GLU A 174 -6.62 -6.76 4.24
N SER A 175 -5.28 -6.66 4.22
CA SER A 175 -4.59 -5.39 4.02
C SER A 175 -4.88 -4.76 2.66
N VAL A 176 -4.92 -5.55 1.58
CA VAL A 176 -5.24 -5.08 0.22
C VAL A 176 -6.69 -4.59 0.16
N ILE A 177 -7.63 -5.38 0.68
CA ILE A 177 -9.05 -5.04 0.73
C ILE A 177 -9.27 -3.75 1.55
N LYS A 178 -8.62 -3.62 2.71
CA LYS A 178 -8.68 -2.40 3.53
C LYS A 178 -8.18 -1.18 2.76
N TYR A 179 -7.10 -1.31 2.00
CA TYR A 179 -6.57 -0.23 1.16
C TYR A 179 -7.54 0.12 0.02
N PHE A 180 -8.09 -0.87 -0.68
CA PHE A 180 -9.07 -0.63 -1.75
C PHE A 180 -10.31 0.12 -1.27
N ARG A 181 -10.78 -0.17 -0.06
CA ARG A 181 -11.86 0.62 0.55
C ARG A 181 -11.49 2.05 0.86
N SER A 182 -10.29 2.28 1.41
CA SER A 182 -9.89 3.63 1.81
C SER A 182 -9.77 4.59 0.62
N ILE A 183 -9.66 4.05 -0.59
CA ILE A 183 -9.61 4.82 -1.84
C ILE A 183 -10.89 4.73 -2.68
N GLY A 184 -11.94 4.06 -2.19
CA GLY A 184 -13.20 3.89 -2.95
C GLY A 184 -13.04 3.08 -4.24
N ALA A 185 -12.26 2.01 -4.20
CA ALA A 185 -12.22 1.03 -5.27
C ALA A 185 -13.58 0.32 -5.40
N ASP A 186 -13.85 -0.19 -6.59
CA ASP A 186 -15.10 -0.87 -6.94
C ASP A 186 -15.32 -2.12 -6.06
N GLU A 187 -16.50 -2.25 -5.44
CA GLU A 187 -16.76 -3.33 -4.50
C GLU A 187 -16.65 -4.73 -5.13
N ARG A 188 -16.87 -4.84 -6.45
CA ARG A 188 -16.80 -6.12 -7.18
C ARG A 188 -15.39 -6.68 -7.15
N ILE A 189 -14.37 -5.82 -7.13
CA ILE A 189 -12.97 -6.23 -6.99
C ILE A 189 -12.72 -6.80 -5.61
N CYS A 190 -13.22 -6.14 -4.55
CA CYS A 190 -13.08 -6.65 -3.20
C CYS A 190 -13.81 -8.00 -3.01
N ALA A 191 -15.01 -8.12 -3.56
CA ALA A 191 -15.78 -9.36 -3.53
C ALA A 191 -15.05 -10.49 -4.26
N TYR A 192 -14.54 -10.21 -5.46
CA TYR A 192 -13.78 -11.16 -6.26
C TYR A 192 -12.53 -11.64 -5.55
N LEU A 193 -11.72 -10.73 -5.00
CA LEU A 193 -10.47 -11.10 -4.33
C LEU A 193 -10.71 -11.88 -3.02
N ARG A 194 -11.86 -11.70 -2.35
CA ARG A 194 -12.25 -12.57 -1.23
C ARG A 194 -12.69 -13.96 -1.72
N PHE A 195 -13.39 -14.02 -2.85
CA PHE A 195 -13.82 -15.28 -3.45
C PHE A 195 -12.66 -16.08 -4.06
N ARG A 196 -11.66 -15.37 -4.62
CA ARG A 196 -10.48 -15.91 -5.29
C ARG A 196 -9.20 -15.27 -4.74
N PRO A 197 -8.85 -15.53 -3.48
CA PRO A 197 -7.70 -14.92 -2.82
C PRO A 197 -6.38 -15.20 -3.53
N GLU A 198 -6.28 -16.31 -4.27
CA GLU A 198 -5.12 -16.67 -5.05
C GLU A 198 -4.80 -15.68 -6.19
N TRP A 199 -5.74 -14.82 -6.58
CA TRP A 199 -5.55 -13.79 -7.59
C TRP A 199 -5.14 -12.43 -7.02
N VAL A 200 -5.12 -12.24 -5.69
CA VAL A 200 -4.64 -10.99 -5.06
C VAL A 200 -3.26 -10.59 -5.57
N HIS A 201 -2.39 -11.59 -5.74
CA HIS A 201 -1.03 -11.39 -6.17
C HIS A 201 -0.46 -12.66 -6.81
N ARG A 202 -0.10 -12.55 -8.08
CA ARG A 202 0.63 -13.56 -8.86
C ARG A 202 1.58 -12.85 -9.79
N PHE A 203 2.59 -12.22 -9.21
CA PHE A 203 3.59 -11.52 -9.98
C PHE A 203 4.31 -12.49 -10.93
N ASN A 204 4.48 -12.07 -12.18
CA ASN A 204 5.24 -12.79 -13.19
C ASN A 204 6.11 -11.78 -13.94
N ALA A 205 7.42 -11.89 -13.79
CA ALA A 205 8.38 -10.96 -14.39
C ALA A 205 8.47 -11.10 -15.93
N ASP A 206 8.06 -12.23 -16.48
CA ASP A 206 8.13 -12.53 -17.91
C ASP A 206 6.83 -12.16 -18.66
N ALA A 207 5.79 -11.74 -17.93
CA ALA A 207 4.50 -11.34 -18.51
C ALA A 207 4.37 -9.81 -18.58
N ASP A 208 3.78 -9.30 -19.66
CA ASP A 208 3.47 -7.88 -19.82
C ASP A 208 2.50 -7.36 -18.75
N SER A 209 1.60 -8.23 -18.30
CA SER A 209 0.60 -7.93 -17.27
C SER A 209 0.42 -9.12 -16.32
N CYS A 210 0.25 -8.82 -15.03
CA CYS A 210 0.04 -9.84 -14.01
C CYS A 210 -0.75 -9.30 -12.81
N PRO A 211 -1.41 -10.18 -12.04
CA PRO A 211 -2.19 -9.79 -10.87
C PRO A 211 -1.30 -9.28 -9.74
N THR A 212 -1.52 -8.04 -9.32
CA THR A 212 -0.93 -7.40 -8.16
C THR A 212 -1.95 -6.43 -7.56
N PRO A 213 -1.82 -6.02 -6.28
CA PRO A 213 -2.69 -4.97 -5.73
C PRO A 213 -2.69 -3.68 -6.58
N ARG A 214 -1.57 -3.35 -7.22
CA ARG A 214 -1.49 -2.20 -8.14
C ARG A 214 -2.32 -2.41 -9.41
N SER A 215 -2.21 -3.56 -10.08
CA SER A 215 -2.99 -3.82 -11.30
C SER A 215 -4.48 -3.95 -11.01
N TRP A 216 -4.88 -4.58 -9.90
CA TRP A 216 -6.28 -4.62 -9.48
C TRP A 216 -6.87 -3.24 -9.18
N HIS A 217 -6.08 -2.34 -8.61
CA HIS A 217 -6.51 -0.93 -8.47
C HIS A 217 -6.74 -0.29 -9.85
N ARG A 218 -5.91 -0.57 -10.86
CA ARG A 218 -6.14 -0.08 -12.22
C ARG A 218 -7.37 -0.71 -12.88
N VAL A 219 -7.62 -2.00 -12.68
CA VAL A 219 -8.88 -2.67 -13.07
C VAL A 219 -10.10 -1.95 -12.47
N SER A 220 -10.04 -1.56 -11.19
CA SER A 220 -11.10 -0.78 -10.57
C SER A 220 -11.37 0.56 -11.28
N ASN A 221 -10.38 1.14 -11.96
CA ASN A 221 -10.57 2.35 -12.76
C ASN A 221 -11.13 2.02 -14.15
N VAL A 222 -10.69 0.93 -14.78
CA VAL A 222 -11.24 0.43 -16.06
C VAL A 222 -12.75 0.23 -15.97
N LEU A 223 -13.24 -0.34 -14.86
CA LEU A 223 -14.68 -0.54 -14.61
C LEU A 223 -15.50 0.76 -14.62
N LYS A 224 -14.86 1.93 -14.50
CA LYS A 224 -15.51 3.24 -14.48
C LYS A 224 -15.51 3.93 -15.86
N TRP A 225 -14.88 3.34 -16.87
CA TRP A 225 -14.71 3.97 -18.19
C TRP A 225 -15.97 3.93 -19.06
N GLY A 226 -16.97 3.12 -18.71
CA GLY A 226 -18.21 2.99 -19.48
C GLY A 226 -18.02 2.31 -20.84
N LEU A 227 -17.04 1.39 -20.93
CA LEU A 227 -16.80 0.56 -22.10
C LEU A 227 -17.89 -0.52 -22.26
N ASP A 228 -18.06 -1.03 -23.48
CA ASP A 228 -18.82 -2.25 -23.69
C ASP A 228 -18.10 -3.48 -23.10
N TRP A 229 -18.80 -4.60 -23.04
CA TRP A 229 -18.30 -5.81 -22.38
C TRP A 229 -16.99 -6.34 -22.97
N GLU A 230 -16.86 -6.35 -24.30
CA GLU A 230 -15.69 -6.94 -24.97
C GLU A 230 -14.45 -6.05 -24.78
N ASP A 231 -14.61 -4.74 -25.02
CA ASP A 231 -13.53 -3.76 -24.84
C ASP A 231 -13.11 -3.64 -23.36
N MET A 232 -14.07 -3.73 -22.44
CA MET A 232 -13.78 -3.75 -21.01
C MET A 232 -12.92 -4.96 -20.64
N LEU A 233 -13.26 -6.16 -21.11
CA LEU A 233 -12.50 -7.37 -20.80
C LEU A 233 -11.07 -7.32 -21.36
N GLU A 234 -10.89 -6.80 -22.56
CA GLU A 234 -9.58 -6.63 -23.17
C GLU A 234 -8.72 -5.65 -22.34
N CYS A 235 -9.29 -4.54 -21.89
CA CYS A 235 -8.61 -3.59 -21.00
C CYS A 235 -8.25 -4.21 -19.64
N ILE A 236 -9.13 -5.04 -19.06
CA ILE A 236 -8.85 -5.76 -17.82
C ILE A 236 -7.71 -6.78 -18.03
N ALA A 237 -7.70 -7.51 -19.14
CA ALA A 237 -6.62 -8.43 -19.50
C ALA A 237 -5.28 -7.70 -19.67
N GLY A 238 -5.28 -6.49 -20.20
CA GLY A 238 -4.10 -5.62 -20.26
C GLY A 238 -3.54 -5.27 -18.88
N GLU A 239 -4.35 -5.32 -17.82
CA GLU A 239 -3.93 -4.98 -16.46
C GLU A 239 -3.48 -6.18 -15.63
N VAL A 240 -4.26 -7.27 -15.65
CA VAL A 240 -4.05 -8.45 -14.77
C VAL A 240 -3.67 -9.73 -15.51
N GLY A 241 -3.63 -9.68 -16.85
CA GLY A 241 -3.37 -10.82 -17.71
C GLY A 241 -4.65 -11.60 -18.08
N PRO A 242 -4.64 -12.35 -19.22
CA PRO A 242 -5.84 -12.99 -19.76
C PRO A 242 -6.49 -14.00 -18.80
N ALA A 243 -5.69 -14.76 -18.06
CA ALA A 243 -6.21 -15.79 -17.15
C ALA A 243 -7.00 -15.18 -15.98
N ALA A 244 -6.46 -14.13 -15.35
CA ALA A 244 -7.13 -13.44 -14.26
C ALA A 244 -8.35 -12.65 -14.76
N ALA A 245 -8.23 -12.02 -15.94
CA ALA A 245 -9.36 -11.32 -16.55
C ALA A 245 -10.51 -12.27 -16.89
N GLY A 246 -10.24 -13.45 -17.44
CA GLY A 246 -11.26 -14.45 -17.74
C GLY A 246 -11.98 -14.98 -16.49
N ASP A 247 -11.23 -15.26 -15.41
CA ASP A 247 -11.83 -15.71 -14.14
C ASP A 247 -12.65 -14.57 -13.48
N PHE A 248 -12.15 -13.33 -13.50
CA PHE A 248 -12.89 -12.17 -13.02
C PHE A 248 -14.14 -11.89 -13.87
N ALA A 249 -14.09 -12.06 -15.19
CA ALA A 249 -15.23 -11.95 -16.08
C ALA A 249 -16.34 -12.95 -15.71
N GLY A 250 -15.96 -14.18 -15.37
CA GLY A 250 -16.89 -15.19 -14.83
C GLY A 250 -17.56 -14.72 -13.54
N PHE A 251 -16.79 -14.11 -12.64
CA PHE A 251 -17.33 -13.52 -11.41
C PHE A 251 -18.27 -12.33 -11.68
N LEU A 252 -17.97 -11.45 -12.64
CA LEU A 252 -18.84 -10.32 -12.98
C LEU A 252 -20.20 -10.80 -13.51
N LYS A 253 -20.23 -11.81 -14.38
CA LYS A 253 -21.49 -12.42 -14.86
C LYS A 253 -22.28 -13.07 -13.72
N LEU A 254 -21.58 -13.66 -12.75
CA LEU A 254 -22.21 -14.20 -11.55
C LEU A 254 -22.79 -13.09 -10.69
N TYR A 255 -22.07 -11.97 -10.55
CA TYR A 255 -22.51 -10.79 -9.81
C TYR A 255 -23.82 -10.21 -10.39
N GLU A 256 -23.98 -10.22 -11.71
CA GLU A 256 -25.23 -9.80 -12.38
C GLU A 256 -26.44 -10.70 -12.07
N SER A 257 -26.22 -11.94 -11.64
CA SER A 257 -27.30 -12.83 -11.22
C SER A 257 -27.67 -12.69 -9.73
N CYS A 258 -27.05 -11.75 -9.02
CA CYS A 258 -27.44 -11.45 -7.64
C CYS A 258 -28.89 -10.97 -7.56
N PRO A 259 -29.63 -11.35 -6.51
CA PRO A 259 -30.96 -10.84 -6.28
C PRO A 259 -30.93 -9.32 -6.08
N ASP A 260 -32.09 -8.68 -6.25
CA ASP A 260 -32.24 -7.26 -5.93
C ASP A 260 -31.86 -7.03 -4.46
N ILE A 261 -30.77 -6.29 -4.27
CA ILE A 261 -30.18 -6.07 -2.95
C ILE A 261 -31.09 -5.18 -2.10
N ASP A 262 -31.80 -4.24 -2.72
CA ASP A 262 -32.70 -3.35 -2.00
C ASP A 262 -33.97 -4.11 -1.55
N GLU A 263 -34.48 -5.02 -2.39
CA GLU A 263 -35.56 -5.95 -2.00
C GLU A 263 -35.11 -6.90 -0.89
N LEU A 264 -33.89 -7.44 -0.97
CA LEU A 264 -33.29 -8.29 0.07
C LEU A 264 -33.18 -7.54 1.39
N ILE A 265 -32.74 -6.28 1.38
CA ILE A 265 -32.69 -5.42 2.58
C ILE A 265 -34.08 -5.11 3.12
N ALA A 266 -35.08 -4.93 2.25
CA ALA A 266 -36.46 -4.68 2.67
C ALA A 266 -37.11 -5.93 3.31
N SER A 267 -36.81 -7.12 2.78
CA SER A 267 -37.42 -8.39 3.19
C SER A 267 -36.37 -9.47 3.54
N PRO A 268 -35.52 -9.24 4.55
CA PRO A 268 -34.32 -10.05 4.80
C PRO A 268 -34.61 -11.47 5.29
N MET A 269 -35.84 -11.76 5.73
CA MET A 269 -36.26 -13.11 6.14
C MET A 269 -36.87 -13.92 4.99
N ALA A 270 -37.36 -13.24 3.94
CA ALA A 270 -37.95 -13.87 2.77
C ALA A 270 -36.92 -14.15 1.67
N ALA A 271 -35.86 -13.33 1.59
CA ALA A 271 -34.79 -13.51 0.62
C ALA A 271 -34.15 -14.91 0.72
N GLU A 272 -33.89 -15.57 -0.40
CA GLU A 272 -33.18 -16.85 -0.39
C GLU A 272 -31.70 -16.64 -0.08
N VAL A 273 -31.13 -17.54 0.73
CA VAL A 273 -29.68 -17.57 0.96
C VAL A 273 -29.05 -18.36 -0.20
N PRO A 274 -28.19 -17.74 -1.03
CA PRO A 274 -27.58 -18.45 -2.14
C PRO A 274 -26.74 -19.63 -1.67
N LYS A 275 -26.74 -20.70 -2.47
CA LYS A 275 -25.85 -21.85 -2.26
C LYS A 275 -24.49 -21.65 -2.92
N ASP A 276 -24.44 -20.83 -3.97
CA ASP A 276 -23.20 -20.52 -4.67
C ASP A 276 -22.36 -19.52 -3.87
N MET A 277 -21.09 -19.85 -3.64
CA MET A 277 -20.18 -19.04 -2.84
C MET A 277 -19.86 -17.69 -3.50
N GLY A 278 -19.73 -17.66 -4.82
CA GLY A 278 -19.43 -16.41 -5.54
C GLY A 278 -20.61 -15.43 -5.45
N VAL A 279 -21.85 -15.92 -5.57
CA VAL A 279 -23.06 -15.11 -5.32
C VAL A 279 -23.09 -14.64 -3.86
N MET A 280 -22.71 -15.48 -2.91
CA MET A 280 -22.66 -15.09 -1.49
C MET A 280 -21.66 -13.96 -1.24
N TYR A 281 -20.45 -14.03 -1.80
CA TYR A 281 -19.47 -12.94 -1.71
C TYR A 281 -19.96 -11.66 -2.38
N ALA A 282 -20.62 -11.77 -3.53
CA ALA A 282 -21.20 -10.65 -4.25
C ALA A 282 -22.29 -9.93 -3.43
N ILE A 283 -23.26 -10.68 -2.89
CA ILE A 283 -24.30 -10.13 -2.00
C ILE A 283 -23.68 -9.48 -0.78
N CYS A 284 -22.73 -10.16 -0.12
CA CYS A 284 -22.11 -9.62 1.09
C CYS A 284 -21.34 -8.32 0.81
N ALA A 285 -20.61 -8.22 -0.31
CA ALA A 285 -19.97 -6.97 -0.71
C ALA A 285 -20.99 -5.86 -0.99
N ALA A 286 -22.08 -6.17 -1.69
CA ALA A 286 -23.16 -5.22 -1.97
C ALA A 286 -23.85 -4.73 -0.68
N LEU A 287 -24.08 -5.63 0.27
CA LEU A 287 -24.63 -5.33 1.60
C LEU A 287 -23.68 -4.44 2.41
N ALA A 288 -22.38 -4.75 2.42
CA ALA A 288 -21.39 -3.91 3.09
C ALA A 288 -21.40 -2.48 2.55
N THR A 289 -21.48 -2.32 1.22
CA THR A 289 -21.53 -1.01 0.54
C THR A 289 -22.84 -0.25 0.78
N ARG A 290 -23.97 -0.92 1.06
CA ARG A 290 -25.28 -0.29 1.30
C ARG A 290 -25.67 -0.14 2.78
N MET A 291 -24.99 -0.84 3.69
CA MET A 291 -25.32 -0.79 5.12
C MET A 291 -25.24 0.65 5.64
N ASN A 292 -26.26 1.12 6.32
CA ASN A 292 -26.34 2.41 6.99
C ASN A 292 -27.14 2.26 8.30
N ASP A 293 -27.31 3.36 9.04
CA ASP A 293 -28.01 3.29 10.33
C ASP A 293 -29.48 2.83 10.21
N ASP A 294 -30.16 3.19 9.11
CA ASP A 294 -31.57 2.89 8.90
C ASP A 294 -31.83 1.42 8.54
N ASN A 295 -30.87 0.78 7.86
CA ASN A 295 -31.05 -0.58 7.33
C ASN A 295 -30.19 -1.66 8.02
N ALA A 296 -29.31 -1.28 8.96
CA ALA A 296 -28.40 -2.20 9.64
C ALA A 296 -29.12 -3.40 10.28
N ASP A 297 -30.24 -3.17 10.96
CA ASP A 297 -31.05 -4.23 11.59
C ASP A 297 -31.50 -5.29 10.58
N ASN A 298 -31.92 -4.87 9.39
CA ASN A 298 -32.40 -5.79 8.37
C ASN A 298 -31.25 -6.56 7.72
N ILE A 299 -30.13 -5.88 7.45
CA ILE A 299 -28.95 -6.55 6.92
C ILE A 299 -28.46 -7.61 7.91
N ILE A 300 -28.39 -7.29 9.20
CA ILE A 300 -27.96 -8.24 10.24
C ILE A 300 -28.90 -9.46 10.32
N LYS A 301 -30.22 -9.28 10.17
CA LYS A 301 -31.16 -10.41 10.09
C LYS A 301 -30.81 -11.36 8.94
N PHE A 302 -30.44 -10.82 7.77
CA PHE A 302 -30.00 -11.65 6.64
C PHE A 302 -28.64 -12.31 6.94
N LEU A 303 -27.67 -11.57 7.48
CA LEU A 303 -26.33 -12.09 7.81
C LEU A 303 -26.40 -13.27 8.80
N ASN A 304 -27.31 -13.23 9.77
CA ASN A 304 -27.51 -14.32 10.74
C ASN A 304 -28.06 -15.61 10.11
N ARG A 305 -28.51 -15.57 8.85
CA ARG A 305 -28.98 -16.74 8.09
C ARG A 305 -27.87 -17.35 7.23
N LEU A 306 -26.71 -16.70 7.13
CA LEU A 306 -25.60 -17.21 6.31
C LEU A 306 -24.95 -18.43 6.98
N PRO A 307 -24.50 -19.42 6.17
CA PRO A 307 -24.00 -20.68 6.70
C PRO A 307 -22.64 -20.59 7.41
N GLN A 308 -21.81 -19.57 7.10
CA GLN A 308 -20.55 -19.32 7.78
C GLN A 308 -20.50 -17.90 8.34
N GLY A 309 -20.11 -17.77 9.60
CA GLY A 309 -20.02 -16.48 10.28
C GLY A 309 -19.00 -15.52 9.65
N GLU A 310 -17.99 -16.03 8.95
CA GLU A 310 -16.97 -15.22 8.28
C GLU A 310 -17.57 -14.24 7.26
N PHE A 311 -18.65 -14.63 6.57
CA PHE A 311 -19.38 -13.75 5.68
C PHE A 311 -19.94 -12.54 6.42
N ALA A 312 -20.67 -12.79 7.50
CA ALA A 312 -21.22 -11.74 8.35
C ALA A 312 -20.11 -10.86 8.95
N ALA A 313 -19.02 -11.48 9.42
CA ALA A 313 -17.88 -10.77 9.99
C ALA A 313 -17.25 -9.80 9.00
N PHE A 314 -17.04 -10.19 7.74
CA PHE A 314 -16.49 -9.25 6.78
C PHE A 314 -17.48 -8.15 6.43
N VAL A 315 -18.78 -8.42 6.24
CA VAL A 315 -19.76 -7.36 5.95
C VAL A 315 -19.74 -6.27 7.02
N ILE A 316 -19.69 -6.67 8.29
CA ILE A 316 -19.61 -5.74 9.42
C ILE A 316 -18.26 -4.99 9.46
N LYS A 317 -17.13 -5.69 9.30
CA LYS A 317 -15.79 -5.06 9.23
C LYS A 317 -15.73 -4.04 8.09
N ASP A 318 -16.32 -4.37 6.96
CA ASP A 318 -16.30 -3.61 5.71
C ASP A 318 -17.17 -2.35 5.83
N ALA A 319 -18.40 -2.49 6.30
CA ALA A 319 -19.30 -1.37 6.59
C ALA A 319 -18.69 -0.41 7.61
N TYR A 320 -18.11 -0.94 8.70
CA TYR A 320 -17.44 -0.14 9.73
C TYR A 320 -16.19 0.58 9.23
N ASN A 321 -15.47 0.02 8.26
CA ASN A 321 -14.30 0.69 7.67
C ASN A 321 -14.69 1.82 6.74
N ARG A 322 -15.84 1.72 6.08
CA ARG A 322 -16.41 2.80 5.27
C ARG A 322 -17.01 3.91 6.14
N ASP A 323 -17.79 3.54 7.15
CA ASP A 323 -18.47 4.48 8.04
C ASP A 323 -18.25 4.10 9.50
N LYS A 324 -17.47 4.93 10.20
CA LYS A 324 -17.11 4.72 11.60
C LYS A 324 -18.25 5.02 12.57
N GLU A 325 -19.29 5.73 12.15
CA GLU A 325 -20.44 6.06 13.01
C GLU A 325 -21.36 4.86 13.23
N LEU A 326 -21.35 3.89 12.31
CA LEU A 326 -22.09 2.63 12.42
C LEU A 326 -21.76 1.81 13.68
N LYS A 327 -20.61 2.03 14.32
CA LYS A 327 -20.30 1.42 15.64
C LYS A 327 -21.29 1.81 16.73
N SER A 328 -22.03 2.92 16.55
CA SER A 328 -23.00 3.41 17.52
C SER A 328 -24.37 2.73 17.37
N ASN A 329 -24.62 2.12 16.21
CA ASN A 329 -25.84 1.42 15.89
C ASN A 329 -26.09 0.24 16.85
N LYS A 330 -27.33 0.13 17.36
CA LYS A 330 -27.68 -0.85 18.39
C LYS A 330 -27.58 -2.29 17.88
N ALA A 331 -28.03 -2.58 16.65
CA ALA A 331 -27.98 -3.94 16.13
C ALA A 331 -26.55 -4.37 15.80
N ILE A 332 -25.73 -3.48 15.24
CA ILE A 332 -24.31 -3.78 14.99
C ILE A 332 -23.59 -4.08 16.31
N ARG A 333 -23.84 -3.27 17.36
CA ARG A 333 -23.28 -3.53 18.70
C ARG A 333 -23.72 -4.87 19.28
N ALA A 334 -25.01 -5.17 19.22
CA ALA A 334 -25.56 -6.44 19.71
C ALA A 334 -24.92 -7.62 18.96
N TRP A 335 -24.86 -7.56 17.63
CA TRP A 335 -24.24 -8.59 16.82
C TRP A 335 -22.76 -8.80 17.17
N CYS A 336 -21.99 -7.72 17.35
CA CYS A 336 -20.58 -7.79 17.74
C CYS A 336 -20.37 -8.39 19.15
N LEU A 337 -21.29 -8.17 20.10
CA LEU A 337 -21.23 -8.78 21.43
C LEU A 337 -21.45 -10.30 21.35
N ASP A 338 -22.42 -10.73 20.53
CA ASP A 338 -22.79 -12.13 20.39
C ASP A 338 -21.80 -12.92 19.51
N ASN A 339 -21.21 -12.26 18.49
CA ASN A 339 -20.41 -12.88 17.44
C ASN A 339 -18.96 -12.36 17.36
N GLY A 340 -18.50 -11.63 18.37
CA GLY A 340 -17.18 -10.97 18.35
C GLY A 340 -16.00 -11.90 18.14
N HIS A 341 -16.14 -13.19 18.48
CA HIS A 341 -15.14 -14.22 18.22
C HIS A 341 -14.87 -14.44 16.73
N VAL A 342 -15.87 -14.25 15.87
CA VAL A 342 -15.73 -14.40 14.40
C VAL A 342 -15.00 -13.21 13.77
N LEU A 343 -14.93 -12.07 14.48
CA LEU A 343 -14.16 -10.91 14.03
C LEU A 343 -12.64 -11.06 14.28
N LEU A 344 -12.23 -12.02 15.10
CA LEU A 344 -10.83 -12.29 15.46
C LEU A 344 -10.12 -13.25 14.49
N VAL A 345 -10.91 -13.90 13.62
CA VAL A 345 -10.45 -14.61 12.42
C VAL A 345 -10.31 -13.60 11.29
#